data_AF-G2SX61-F1
#
_entry.id   AF-G2SX61-F1
#
_cell.length_a   1.000
_cell.length_b   1.000
_cell.length_c   1.000
_cell.angle_alpha   90.00
_cell.angle_beta   90.00
_cell.angle_gamma   90.00
#
_symmetry.space_group_name_H-M   'P 1'
#
loop_
_entity.id
_entity.type
_entity.pdbx_description
1 polymer ?
#
loop_
_entity_poly.entity_id
_entity_poly.type
_entity_poly.pdbx_seq_one_letter_code
_entity_poly.pdbx_strand_id
1 'polypeptide(L)' 'MDEQAPLSLTPSEIAKGYQLKWATPEEVYHRNILIEKDSWIIRDTAFVKMLMDGKICLPG' A
#
# COMPACT_ATOMS: atom_id res chain seq x y z
N MET A 1 -6.13 -16.31 16.62
CA MET A 1 -6.10 -14.84 16.70
C MET A 1 -4.99 -14.42 15.77
N ASP A 2 -5.34 -13.85 14.62
CA ASP A 2 -4.37 -13.30 13.69
C ASP A 2 -3.60 -12.19 14.41
N GLU A 3 -2.32 -12.44 14.68
CA GLU A 3 -1.41 -11.46 15.27
C GLU A 3 -1.20 -10.37 14.22
N GLN A 4 -2.05 -9.35 14.27
CA GLN A 4 -1.96 -8.23 13.36
C GLN A 4 -0.66 -7.49 13.66
N ALA A 5 0.28 -7.55 12.72
CA ALA A 5 1.59 -6.92 12.88
C ALA A 5 1.40 -5.45 13.31
N PRO A 6 2.24 -4.95 14.24
CA PRO A 6 2.11 -3.58 14.72
C PRO A 6 2.11 -2.63 13.53
N LEU A 7 1.07 -1.79 13.43
CA LEU A 7 0.88 -0.77 12.38
C LEU A 7 1.89 0.39 12.49
N SER A 8 3.07 0.14 13.07
CA SER A 8 4.12 1.14 13.23
C SER A 8 5.04 1.14 12.01
N LEU A 9 5.27 2.33 11.46
CA LEU A 9 6.31 2.53 10.46
C LEU A 9 7.69 2.22 11.05
N THR A 10 8.55 1.63 10.24
CA THR A 10 9.97 1.46 10.58
C THR A 10 10.69 2.81 10.64
N PRO A 11 11.80 2.93 11.38
CA PRO A 11 12.57 4.17 11.42
C PRO A 11 13.01 4.67 10.03
N SER A 12 13.33 3.76 9.10
CA SER A 12 13.72 4.12 7.73
C SER A 12 12.55 4.67 6.91
N GLU A 13 11.34 4.17 7.11
CA GLU A 13 10.12 4.71 6.48
C GLU A 13 9.80 6.11 7.02
N ILE A 14 9.92 6.32 8.33
CA ILE A 14 9.75 7.64 8.95
C ILE A 14 10.78 8.63 8.39
N ALA A 15 12.05 8.23 8.29
CA ALA A 15 13.11 9.07 7.72
C ALA A 15 12.88 9.42 6.23
N LYS A 16 12.22 8.54 5.48
CA LYS A 16 11.79 8.78 4.09
C LYS A 16 10.51 9.64 4.01
N GLY A 17 9.91 10.00 5.13
CA GLY A 17 8.71 10.84 5.20
C GLY A 17 7.38 10.10 4.98
N TYR A 18 7.37 8.77 5.10
CA TYR A 18 6.12 8.00 5.05
C TYR A 18 5.25 8.31 6.27
N GLN A 19 3.93 8.21 6.07
CA GLN A 19 2.92 8.44 7.11
C GLN A 19 1.92 7.29 7.10
N LEU A 20 1.53 6.84 8.30
CA LEU A 20 0.45 5.86 8.44
C LEU A 20 -0.89 6.57 8.23
N LYS A 21 -1.59 6.22 7.16
CA LYS A 21 -2.89 6.79 6.82
C LYS A 21 -3.79 5.71 6.21
N TRP A 22 -5.04 5.63 6.66
CA TRP A 22 -6.09 4.90 5.96
C TRP A 22 -6.49 5.64 4.68
N ALA A 23 -6.48 4.95 3.55
CA ALA A 23 -6.75 5.50 2.24
C ALA A 23 -7.54 4.51 1.39
N THR A 24 -8.27 5.01 0.39
CA THR A 24 -8.97 4.13 -0.55
C THR A 24 -7.98 3.50 -1.54
N PRO A 25 -8.33 2.35 -2.17
CA PRO A 25 -7.50 1.76 -3.22
C PRO A 25 -7.11 2.76 -4.32
N GLU A 26 -8.03 3.63 -4.73
CA GLU A 26 -7.79 4.68 -5.73
C GLU A 26 -6.73 5.67 -5.26
N GLU A 27 -6.82 6.15 -4.01
CA GLU A 27 -5.85 7.09 -3.44
C GLU A 27 -4.45 6.46 -3.35
N VAL A 28 -4.38 5.19 -2.92
CA VAL A 28 -3.12 4.43 -2.84
C VAL A 28 -2.49 4.27 -4.22
N TYR A 29 -3.28 3.84 -5.21
CA TYR A 29 -2.81 3.67 -6.58
C TYR A 29 -2.25 4.98 -7.16
N HIS A 30 -3.02 6.06 -7.09
CA HIS A 30 -2.59 7.35 -7.63
C HIS A 30 -1.35 7.89 -6.94
N ARG A 31 -1.20 7.66 -5.63
CA ARG A 31 -0.02 8.11 -4.90
C ARG A 31 1.20 7.28 -5.29
N ASN A 32 1.06 5.97 -5.40
CA ASN A 32 2.18 5.10 -5.66
C ASN A 32 2.77 5.31 -7.06
N ILE A 33 1.95 5.48 -8.10
CA ILE A 33 2.45 5.72 -9.49
C ILE A 33 3.31 6.99 -9.60
N LEU A 34 3.17 7.95 -8.68
CA LEU A 34 3.99 9.17 -8.62
C LEU A 34 5.34 8.95 -7.91
N ILE A 35 5.44 7.89 -7.09
CA ILE A 35 6.60 7.58 -6.24
C ILE A 35 7.35 6.33 -6.75
N GLU A 36 6.75 5.54 -7.67
CA GLU A 36 7.26 4.28 -8.23
C GLU A 36 8.77 4.30 -8.54
N LYS A 37 9.55 3.87 -7.56
CA LYS A 37 11.01 3.74 -7.63
C LYS A 37 11.51 2.51 -6.89
N ASP A 38 10.87 2.18 -5.77
CA ASP A 38 11.21 0.98 -5.01
C ASP A 38 10.38 -0.23 -5.48
N SER A 39 11.00 -1.42 -5.55
CA SER A 39 10.37 -2.63 -6.07
C SER A 39 9.09 -3.04 -5.32
N TRP A 40 9.01 -2.74 -4.03
CA TRP A 40 7.82 -3.04 -3.21
C TRP A 40 6.64 -2.13 -3.58
N ILE A 41 6.87 -0.85 -3.89
CA ILE A 41 5.83 0.09 -4.35
C ILE A 41 5.24 -0.41 -5.67
N ILE A 42 6.08 -0.86 -6.60
CA ILE A 42 5.64 -1.38 -7.89
C ILE A 42 4.73 -2.61 -7.71
N ARG A 43 5.17 -3.58 -6.89
CA ARG A 43 4.39 -4.79 -6.60
C ARG A 43 3.04 -4.46 -5.99
N ASP A 44 3.04 -3.60 -4.97
CA ASP A 44 1.83 -3.27 -4.21
C ASP A 44 0.86 -2.45 -5.08
N THR A 45 1.36 -1.59 -5.96
CA THR A 45 0.54 -0.84 -6.94
C THR A 45 -0.13 -1.75 -7.95
N ALA A 46 0.57 -2.76 -8.46
CA ALA A 46 -0.02 -3.76 -9.34
C ALA A 46 -1.16 -4.53 -8.63
N PHE A 47 -0.96 -4.88 -7.36
CA PHE A 47 -1.99 -5.55 -6.57
C PHE A 47 -3.23 -4.67 -6.34
N VAL A 48 -3.03 -3.41 -5.93
CA VAL A 48 -4.12 -2.44 -5.76
C VAL A 48 -4.87 -2.22 -7.09
N LYS A 49 -4.15 -2.17 -8.21
CA LYS A 49 -4.77 -2.09 -9.54
C LYS A 49 -5.63 -3.31 -9.86
N MET A 50 -5.18 -4.52 -9.52
CA MET A 50 -5.98 -5.74 -9.68
C MET A 50 -7.25 -5.71 -8.83
N LEU A 51 -7.18 -5.15 -7.62
CA LEU A 51 -8.34 -4.97 -6.74
C LEU A 51 -9.35 -4.00 -7.37
N MET A 52 -8.87 -2.86 -7.85
CA MET A 52 -9.70 -1.85 -8.52
C MET A 52 -10.31 -2.38 -9.83
N ASP A 53 -9.60 -3.23 -10.57
CA ASP A 53 -10.09 -3.88 -11.79
C ASP A 53 -11.10 -5.00 -11.51
N GLY A 54 -11.36 -5.34 -10.24
CA GLY A 54 -12.22 -6.48 -9.87
C GLY A 54 -11.63 -7.85 -10.24
N LYS A 55 -10.32 -7.92 -10.53
CA LYS A 55 -9.62 -9.17 -10.83
C LYS A 55 -9.34 -9.98 -9.56
N ILE A 56 -9.31 -9.29 -8.42
CA ILE A 56 -9.22 -9.90 -7.09
C ILE A 56 -10.34 -9.34 -6.22
N CYS A 57 -10.93 -10.21 -5.40
CA CYS A 57 -11.92 -9.83 -4.40
C CYS A 57 -11.34 -10.23 -3.03
N LEU A 58 -11.28 -9.28 -2.11
CA LEU A 58 -10.90 -9.59 -0.73
C LEU A 58 -12.09 -10.24 -0.01
N PRO A 59 -11.85 -11.28 0.82
CA PRO A 59 -12.91 -11.81 1.67
C PRO A 59 -13.38 -10.71 2.64
N GLY A 60 -14.70 -10.65 2.84
CA GLY A 60 -15.35 -9.71 3.77
C GLY A 60 -15.32 -10.16 5.21
#